data_AF-A0A2H9P396-F1
#
_entry.id   AF-A0A2H9P396-F1
#
_cell.length_a   1.000
_cell.length_b   1.000
_cell.length_c   1.000
_cell.angle_alpha   90.00
_cell.angle_beta   90.00
_cell.angle_gamma   90.00
#
_symmetry.space_group_name_H-M   'P 1'
#
loop_
_entity.id
_entity.type
_entity.pdbx_description
1 polymer ?
#
loop_
_entity_poly.entity_id
_entity_poly.type
_entity_poly.pdbx_seq_one_letter_code
_entity_poly.pdbx_strand_id
1 'polypeptide(L)'
;NQIDNIQMSWVKEGQKMSQLLLMWGANDFGGTLINESISTSAGANHGQLIKPKEIRRLVKEIGRVPAERNTNYKILKKFDSNYESDDELDKISDLSKFGSYAELIKINKFRYKNPRKDN
;
A
#
# COMPACT_ATOMS: atom_id res chain seq x y z
N ASN A 1 18.67 4.41 -22.40
CA ASN A 1 18.18 4.38 -21.00
C ASN A 1 16.77 4.91 -20.97
N GLN A 2 15.82 4.08 -20.52
CA GLN A 2 14.42 4.42 -20.35
C GLN A 2 13.97 3.91 -18.98
N ILE A 3 13.03 4.62 -18.35
CA ILE A 3 12.36 4.20 -17.12
C ILE A 3 10.90 3.89 -17.47
N ASP A 4 10.49 2.64 -17.33
CA ASP A 4 9.15 2.19 -17.76
C ASP A 4 8.05 2.46 -16.74
N ASN A 5 8.42 2.60 -15.45
CA ASN A 5 7.46 2.75 -14.38
C ASN A 5 7.83 3.91 -13.45
N ILE A 6 6.84 4.75 -13.16
CA ILE A 6 6.97 5.87 -12.25
C ILE A 6 5.93 5.67 -11.14
N GLN A 7 6.44 5.44 -9.93
CA GLN A 7 5.62 5.24 -8.74
C GLN A 7 5.25 6.58 -8.09
N MET A 8 4.00 6.70 -7.70
CA MET A 8 3.48 7.77 -6.86
C MET A 8 3.18 7.27 -5.44
N SER A 9 3.32 8.13 -4.42
CA SER A 9 3.23 7.79 -3.00
C SER A 9 2.03 8.44 -2.30
N TRP A 10 0.83 7.87 -2.44
CA TRP A 10 -0.41 8.43 -1.90
C TRP A 10 -0.36 8.86 -0.41
N VAL A 11 0.46 8.22 0.43
CA VAL A 11 0.66 8.62 1.84
C VAL A 11 1.31 10.00 2.02
N LYS A 12 2.07 10.45 1.03
CA LYS A 12 2.73 11.76 1.02
C LYS A 12 1.87 12.79 0.31
N GLU A 13 1.33 12.45 -0.85
CA GLU A 13 0.64 13.41 -1.71
C GLU A 13 -0.88 13.47 -1.50
N GLY A 14 -1.47 12.44 -0.88
CA GLY A 14 -2.92 12.29 -0.73
C GLY A 14 -3.61 11.78 -2.00
N GLN A 15 -4.81 11.20 -1.83
CA GLN A 15 -5.56 10.50 -2.90
C GLN A 15 -5.82 11.33 -4.15
N LYS A 16 -6.22 12.60 -4.00
CA LYS A 16 -6.54 13.48 -5.14
C LYS A 16 -5.30 13.79 -5.97
N MET A 17 -4.18 14.08 -5.31
CA MET A 17 -2.92 14.30 -6.01
C MET A 17 -2.43 13.01 -6.66
N SER A 18 -2.69 11.85 -6.06
CA SER A 18 -2.44 10.55 -6.70
C SER A 18 -3.14 10.38 -8.04
N GLN A 19 -4.41 10.73 -8.11
CA GLN A 19 -5.18 10.67 -9.35
C GLN A 19 -4.59 11.59 -10.42
N LEU A 20 -4.20 12.82 -10.06
CA LEU A 20 -3.54 13.76 -10.97
C LEU A 20 -2.19 13.22 -11.48
N LEU A 21 -1.35 12.69 -10.59
CA LEU A 21 -0.06 12.12 -10.96
C LEU A 21 -0.20 10.94 -11.91
N LEU A 22 -1.20 10.07 -11.70
CA LEU A 22 -1.53 9.01 -12.64
C LEU A 22 -1.89 9.58 -14.01
N MET A 23 -2.71 10.64 -14.07
CA MET A 23 -3.06 11.30 -15.32
C MET A 23 -1.86 11.96 -16.03
N TRP A 24 -0.80 12.29 -15.31
CA TRP A 24 0.39 13.00 -15.82
C TRP A 24 1.63 12.13 -16.01
N GLY A 25 1.46 10.80 -16.09
CA GLY A 25 2.51 9.89 -16.55
C GLY A 25 2.95 8.86 -15.52
N ALA A 26 2.55 8.99 -14.25
CA ALA A 26 2.70 7.88 -13.32
C ALA A 26 1.81 6.70 -13.75
N ASN A 27 2.31 5.49 -13.56
CA ASN A 27 1.59 4.25 -13.88
C ASN A 27 1.57 3.26 -12.69
N ASP A 28 2.19 3.63 -11.58
CA ASP A 28 2.32 2.79 -10.41
C ASP A 28 1.83 3.52 -9.15
N PHE A 29 0.73 3.03 -8.61
CA PHE A 29 0.11 3.57 -7.40
C PHE A 29 0.66 2.79 -6.20
N GLY A 30 1.31 3.47 -5.25
CA GLY A 30 1.84 2.83 -4.05
C GLY A 30 0.78 1.99 -3.34
N GLY A 31 1.10 0.75 -2.98
CA GLY A 31 0.12 -0.21 -2.49
C GLY A 31 -0.56 0.15 -1.16
N THR A 32 -1.38 -0.77 -0.68
CA THR A 32 -2.02 -0.69 0.64
C THR A 32 -0.97 -0.72 1.75
N LEU A 33 -0.98 0.31 2.60
CA LEU A 33 -0.16 0.37 3.80
C LEU A 33 -1.04 0.19 5.03
N ILE A 34 -0.67 -0.76 5.89
CA ILE A 34 -1.36 -1.09 7.14
C ILE A 34 -0.43 -0.72 8.28
N ASN A 35 -0.96 -0.05 9.31
CA ASN A 35 -0.17 0.41 10.45
C ASN A 35 1.01 1.31 10.07
N GLU A 36 0.73 2.31 9.22
CA GLU A 36 1.67 3.36 8.84
C GLU A 36 1.89 4.32 10.04
N SER A 37 2.56 3.80 11.05
CA SER A 37 2.92 4.52 12.29
C SER A 37 4.13 5.42 12.10
N ILE A 38 4.98 5.13 11.10
CA ILE A 38 6.22 5.86 10.81
C ILE A 38 5.91 7.22 10.16
N SER A 39 5.14 7.27 9.07
CA SER A 39 4.76 8.56 8.45
C SER A 39 3.76 9.34 9.30
N THR A 40 2.87 8.67 10.05
CA THR A 40 2.04 9.35 11.07
C THR A 40 2.92 10.02 12.13
N SER A 41 3.94 9.31 12.64
CA SER A 41 4.88 9.87 13.62
C SER A 41 5.83 10.92 13.03
N ALA A 42 6.03 10.91 11.70
CA ALA A 42 6.80 11.90 10.95
C ALA A 42 5.96 13.09 10.46
N GLY A 43 4.68 13.20 10.84
CA GLY A 43 3.82 14.36 10.56
C GLY A 43 3.03 14.32 9.26
N ALA A 44 2.88 13.16 8.61
CA ALA A 44 2.00 13.02 7.46
C ALA A 44 0.52 13.08 7.88
N ASN A 45 -0.26 13.96 7.24
CA ASN A 45 -1.68 14.16 7.55
C ASN A 45 -2.64 13.27 6.72
N HIS A 46 -2.10 12.46 5.79
CA HIS A 46 -2.91 11.74 4.80
C HIS A 46 -3.01 10.25 5.14
N GLY A 47 -4.14 9.86 5.74
CA GLY A 47 -4.71 8.49 5.76
C GLY A 47 -3.84 7.36 6.32
N GLN A 48 -4.25 6.75 7.43
CA GLN A 48 -3.54 5.61 8.04
C GLN A 48 -3.70 4.28 7.29
N LEU A 49 -4.63 4.23 6.32
CA LEU A 49 -4.94 3.05 5.52
C LEU A 49 -5.73 3.45 4.28
N ILE A 50 -5.33 2.92 3.14
CA ILE A 50 -6.18 2.81 1.94
C ILE A 50 -6.34 1.32 1.64
N LYS A 51 -7.59 0.86 1.54
CA LYS A 51 -7.89 -0.54 1.22
C LYS A 51 -7.70 -0.81 -0.28
N PRO A 52 -7.39 -2.04 -0.70
CA PRO A 52 -7.27 -2.40 -2.12
C PRO A 52 -8.45 -1.94 -2.98
N LYS A 53 -9.70 -2.13 -2.51
CA LYS A 53 -10.92 -1.67 -3.20
C LYS A 53 -10.94 -0.17 -3.43
N GLU A 54 -10.40 0.60 -2.50
CA GLU A 54 -10.33 2.05 -2.61
C GLU A 54 -9.30 2.49 -3.65
N ILE A 55 -8.13 1.83 -3.73
CA ILE A 55 -7.16 2.07 -4.81
C ILE A 55 -7.82 1.79 -6.16
N ARG A 56 -8.51 0.65 -6.29
CA ARG A 56 -9.21 0.29 -7.52
C ARG A 56 -10.26 1.33 -7.90
N ARG A 57 -11.06 1.79 -6.93
CA ARG A 57 -12.03 2.88 -7.14
C ARG A 57 -11.37 4.14 -7.67
N LEU A 58 -10.31 4.62 -7.01
CA LEU A 58 -9.60 5.85 -7.39
C LEU A 58 -9.01 5.76 -8.81
N VAL A 59 -8.45 4.61 -9.20
CA VAL A 59 -7.90 4.39 -10.54
C VAL A 59 -9.01 4.33 -11.60
N LYS A 60 -10.15 3.69 -11.30
CA LYS A 60 -11.30 3.62 -12.21
C LYS A 60 -11.96 4.98 -12.43
N GLU A 61 -12.02 5.82 -11.40
CA GLU A 61 -12.61 7.16 -11.48
C GLU A 61 -11.93 8.09 -12.48
N ILE A 62 -10.63 7.86 -12.74
CA ILE A 62 -9.87 8.57 -13.78
C ILE A 62 -9.84 7.81 -15.12
N GLY A 63 -10.71 6.81 -15.31
CA GLY A 63 -10.84 6.06 -16.55
C GLY A 63 -9.71 5.08 -16.84
N ARG A 64 -8.92 4.68 -15.83
CA ARG A 64 -7.84 3.69 -15.97
C ARG A 64 -8.26 2.30 -15.45
N VAL A 65 -7.56 1.27 -15.91
CA VAL A 65 -7.74 -0.11 -15.45
C VAL A 65 -6.73 -0.41 -14.34
N PRO A 66 -7.18 -0.65 -13.09
CA PRO A 66 -6.29 -1.07 -12.02
C PRO A 66 -5.71 -2.46 -12.31
N ALA A 67 -4.47 -2.67 -11.88
CA ALA A 67 -3.81 -3.96 -11.96
C ALA A 67 -2.89 -4.17 -10.76
N GLU A 68 -2.90 -5.38 -10.21
CA GLU A 68 -1.95 -5.82 -9.19
C GLU A 68 -0.66 -6.30 -9.86
N ARG A 69 0.48 -5.93 -9.30
CA ARG A 69 1.80 -6.31 -9.80
C ARG A 69 2.66 -6.92 -8.71
N ASN A 70 3.66 -7.70 -9.13
CA ASN A 70 4.76 -8.09 -8.24
C ASN A 70 5.90 -7.05 -8.26
N THR A 71 6.98 -7.36 -7.54
CA THR A 71 8.19 -6.51 -7.44
C THR A 71 8.95 -6.38 -8.76
N ASN A 72 8.78 -7.32 -9.70
CA ASN A 72 9.32 -7.25 -11.06
C ASN A 72 8.37 -6.57 -12.06
N TYR A 73 7.34 -5.87 -11.58
CA TYR A 73 6.31 -5.21 -12.40
C TYR A 73 5.53 -6.14 -13.34
N LYS A 74 5.53 -7.46 -13.07
CA LYS A 74 4.65 -8.39 -13.78
C LYS A 74 3.24 -8.25 -13.23
N ILE A 75 2.27 -8.13 -14.13
CA ILE A 75 0.85 -8.09 -13.78
C ILE A 75 0.42 -9.46 -13.27
N LEU A 76 -0.09 -9.50 -12.04
CA LEU A 76 -0.67 -10.69 -11.41
C LEU A 76 -2.17 -10.78 -11.67
N LYS A 77 -2.87 -9.64 -11.60
CA LYS A 77 -4.32 -9.55 -11.73
C LYS A 77 -4.72 -8.21 -12.35
N LYS A 78 -5.68 -8.22 -13.28
CA LYS A 78 -6.32 -7.03 -13.84
C LYS A 78 -7.75 -6.90 -13.32
N PHE A 79 -8.19 -5.67 -13.16
CA PHE A 79 -9.47 -5.32 -12.56
C PHE A 79 -10.32 -4.51 -13.57
N ASP A 80 -10.61 -5.14 -14.71
CA ASP A 80 -11.31 -4.54 -15.85
C ASP A 80 -12.85 -4.68 -15.77
N SER A 81 -13.35 -5.65 -15.01
CA SER A 81 -14.78 -5.89 -14.85
C SER A 81 -15.40 -5.15 -13.64
N ASN A 82 -16.73 -5.05 -13.65
CA ASN A 82 -17.49 -4.51 -12.51
C ASN A 82 -17.77 -5.57 -11.43
N TYR A 83 -17.41 -6.84 -11.66
CA TYR A 83 -17.60 -7.94 -10.72
C TYR A 83 -16.24 -8.34 -10.13
N GLU A 84 -15.80 -7.56 -9.15
CA GLU A 84 -14.55 -7.82 -8.45
C GLU A 84 -14.80 -8.53 -7.14
N SER A 85 -14.01 -9.58 -6.89
CA SER A 85 -13.91 -10.16 -5.55
C SER A 85 -13.21 -9.18 -4.62
N ASP A 86 -13.81 -8.90 -3.46
CA ASP A 86 -13.12 -8.18 -2.39
C ASP A 86 -11.88 -8.96 -1.92
N ASP A 87 -10.77 -8.25 -1.71
CA ASP A 87 -9.56 -8.83 -1.13
C ASP A 87 -9.77 -9.12 0.37
N GLU A 88 -8.93 -9.98 0.95
CA GLU A 88 -9.00 -10.26 2.39
C GLU A 88 -8.87 -8.99 3.23
N LEU A 89 -8.02 -8.05 2.79
CA LEU A 89 -7.84 -6.74 3.44
C LEU A 89 -9.07 -5.84 3.33
N ASP A 90 -9.88 -5.99 2.28
CA ASP A 90 -11.11 -5.21 2.15
C ASP A 90 -12.13 -5.60 3.24
N LYS A 91 -12.14 -6.88 3.62
CA LYS A 91 -13.07 -7.48 4.60
C LYS A 91 -12.73 -7.20 6.06
N ILE A 92 -11.53 -6.70 6.34
CA ILE A 92 -11.11 -6.41 7.72
C ILE A 92 -11.80 -5.13 8.19
N SER A 93 -12.60 -5.25 9.24
CA SER A 93 -13.28 -4.14 9.92
C SER A 93 -12.47 -3.59 11.10
N ASP A 94 -11.82 -4.49 11.84
CA ASP A 94 -11.02 -4.14 13.01
C ASP A 94 -9.52 -4.18 12.68
N LEU A 95 -8.92 -2.99 12.61
CA LEU A 95 -7.49 -2.81 12.34
C LEU A 95 -6.62 -3.06 13.59
N SER A 96 -7.21 -3.07 14.78
CA SER A 96 -6.47 -3.39 16.01
C SER A 96 -5.90 -4.81 15.99
N LYS A 97 -6.46 -5.69 15.14
CA LYS A 97 -5.94 -7.04 14.87
C LYS A 97 -4.49 -7.04 14.40
N PHE A 98 -4.03 -5.98 13.74
CA PHE A 98 -2.64 -5.88 13.28
C PHE A 98 -1.66 -5.44 14.39
N GLY A 99 -2.18 -5.13 15.58
CA GLY A 99 -1.41 -4.61 16.72
C GLY A 99 -0.91 -3.19 16.48
N SER A 100 -0.50 -2.52 17.55
CA SER A 100 0.23 -1.26 17.48
C SER A 100 1.71 -1.49 17.19
N TYR A 101 2.39 -0.50 16.61
CA TYR A 101 3.84 -0.55 16.45
C TYR A 101 4.57 -0.81 17.77
N ALA A 102 4.10 -0.18 18.86
CA ALA A 102 4.65 -0.35 20.20
C ALA A 102 4.53 -1.78 20.73
N GLU A 103 3.46 -2.51 20.36
CA GLU A 103 3.32 -3.92 20.67
C GLU A 103 4.23 -4.78 19.80
N LEU A 104 4.30 -4.49 18.49
CA LEU A 104 5.13 -5.24 17.53
C LEU A 104 6.62 -5.23 17.91
N ILE A 105 7.18 -4.09 18.33
CA ILE A 105 8.60 -3.99 18.73
C ILE A 105 8.93 -4.72 20.05
N LYS A 106 7.91 -5.05 20.86
CA LYS A 106 8.07 -5.83 22.10
C LYS A 106 8.00 -7.34 21.86
N ILE A 107 7.64 -7.79 20.65
CA ILE A 107 7.55 -9.21 20.31
C ILE A 107 8.96 -9.81 20.23
N ASN A 108 9.30 -10.65 21.22
CA ASN A 108 10.59 -11.36 21.22
C ASN A 108 10.67 -12.50 20.19
N LYS A 109 9.54 -12.93 19.60
CA LYS A 109 9.45 -14.04 18.64
C LYS A 109 10.32 -13.84 17.39
N PHE A 110 10.46 -12.60 16.92
CA PHE A 110 11.19 -12.26 15.69
C PHE A 110 12.45 -11.44 15.94
N ARG A 111 12.87 -11.34 17.21
CA ARG A 111 14.05 -10.56 17.56
C ARG A 111 15.29 -11.28 17.03
N TYR A 112 16.12 -10.55 16.29
CA TYR A 112 17.40 -11.09 15.83
C TYR A 112 18.20 -11.60 17.03
N LYS A 113 18.52 -12.90 17.02
CA LYS A 113 19.45 -13.50 17.96
C LYS A 113 20.82 -13.52 17.30
N ASN A 114 21.76 -12.78 17.89
CA ASN A 114 23.13 -12.78 17.42
C ASN A 114 23.74 -14.17 17.70
N PRO A 115 24.10 -14.95 16.66
CA PRO A 115 24.64 -16.30 16.84
C PRO A 115 26.01 -16.33 17.50
N ARG A 116 26.67 -15.19 17.69
CA ARG A 116 27.98 -15.07 18.36
C ARG A 116 27.89 -14.68 19.84
N LYS A 117 26.68 -14.52 20.38
CA LYS A 117 26.50 -14.00 21.75
C LYS A 117 26.54 -15.09 22.83
N ASP A 118 26.47 -16.36 22.43
CA ASP A 118 26.43 -17.52 23.32
C ASP A 118 27.73 -18.35 23.27
N ASN A 119 28.83 -17.77 22.76
CA ASN A 119 30.20 -18.31 22.83
C ASN A 119 31.09 -17.41 23.71
#